data_AF-A0A1S1PFW6-F1
#
_entry.id   AF-A0A1S1PFW6-F1
#
_cell.length_a   1.000
_cell.length_b   1.000
_cell.length_c   1.000
_cell.angle_alpha   90.00
_cell.angle_beta   90.00
_cell.angle_gamma   90.00
#
_symmetry.space_group_name_H-M   'P 1'
#
loop_
_entity.id
_entity.type
_entity.pdbx_description
1 polymer ?
#
loop_
_entity_poly.entity_id
_entity_poly.type
_entity_poly.pdbx_seq_one_letter_code
_entity_poly.pdbx_strand_id
1 'polypeptide(L)' 'MGDTSRLDAIAARLLTAERANRGVRHLANAAVEIGETVDTAGAVVILSEYRQAYREVHDVLTNGDPVDIVYLASRLDPS' A
#
# COMPACT_ATOMS: atom_id res chain seq x y z
N MET A 1 -22.89 4.19 -8.12
CA MET A 1 -21.73 4.84 -7.50
C MET A 1 -21.67 4.30 -6.09
N GLY A 2 -20.68 3.45 -5.82
CA GLY A 2 -20.46 2.86 -4.52
C GLY A 2 -20.09 3.91 -3.47
N ASP A 3 -19.86 3.42 -2.25
CA ASP A 3 -19.43 4.24 -1.12
C ASP A 3 -18.02 4.81 -1.37
N THR A 4 -17.95 6.04 -1.88
CA THR A 4 -16.67 6.70 -2.17
C THR A 4 -15.79 6.87 -0.93
N SER A 5 -16.39 6.95 0.26
CA SER A 5 -15.63 7.04 1.52
C SER A 5 -14.84 5.75 1.78
N ARG A 6 -15.43 4.60 1.44
CA ARG A 6 -14.74 3.30 1.46
C ARG A 6 -13.61 3.26 0.44
N LEU A 7 -13.83 3.75 -0.78
CA LEU A 7 -12.80 3.78 -1.83
C LEU A 7 -11.63 4.70 -1.47
N ASP A 8 -11.91 5.86 -0.89
CA ASP A 8 -10.88 6.76 -0.33
C ASP A 8 -10.07 6.08 0.77
N ALA A 9 -10.73 5.35 1.68
CA ALA A 9 -10.06 4.62 2.74
C ALA A 9 -9.18 3.46 2.21
N ILE A 10 -9.61 2.79 1.13
CA ILE A 10 -8.81 1.77 0.43
C ILE A 10 -7.57 2.41 -0.20
N ALA A 11 -7.74 3.51 -0.94
CA ALA A 11 -6.64 4.24 -1.57
C ALA A 11 -5.63 4.76 -0.54
N ALA A 12 -6.11 5.40 0.53
CA ALA A 12 -5.28 5.93 1.60
C ALA A 12 -4.46 4.84 2.29
N ARG A 13 -5.05 3.66 2.54
CA ARG A 13 -4.34 2.52 3.11
C ARG A 13 -3.25 1.99 2.20
N LEU A 14 -3.50 1.83 0.90
CA LEU A 14 -2.47 1.40 -0.05
C LEU A 14 -1.31 2.39 -0.11
N LEU A 15 -1.60 3.68 -0.29
CA LEU A 15 -0.57 4.72 -0.42
C LEU A 15 0.27 4.85 0.87
N THR A 16 -0.36 4.71 2.03
CA THR A 16 0.34 4.74 3.33
C THR A 16 1.25 3.52 3.47
N ALA A 17 0.73 2.32 3.21
CA ALA A 17 1.50 1.08 3.30
C ALA A 17 2.65 1.04 2.28
N GLU A 18 2.48 1.61 1.09
CA GLU A 18 3.53 1.71 0.08
C GLU A 18 4.67 2.63 0.55
N ARG A 19 4.33 3.79 1.14
CA ARG A 19 5.34 4.70 1.72
C ARG A 19 6.10 4.03 2.85
N ALA A 20 5.41 3.34 3.76
CA ALA A 20 6.05 2.59 4.83
C ALA A 20 6.97 1.49 4.30
N ASN A 21 6.51 0.69 3.34
CA ASN A 21 7.30 -0.38 2.71
C ASN A 21 8.56 0.17 2.02
N ARG A 22 8.48 1.32 1.33
CA ARG A 22 9.66 2.00 0.78
C ARG A 22 10.61 2.47 1.89
N GLY A 23 10.09 3.10 2.93
CA GLY A 23 10.87 3.56 4.08
C GLY A 23 11.64 2.43 4.76
N VAL A 24 10.99 1.29 5.00
CA VAL A 24 11.63 0.08 5.57
C VAL A 24 12.77 -0.41 4.68
N ARG A 25 12.56 -0.46 3.36
CA ARG A 25 13.64 -0.88 2.44
C ARG A 25 14.85 0.05 2.50
N HIS A 26 14.62 1.36 2.56
CA HIS A 26 15.70 2.32 2.72
C HIS A 26 16.45 2.13 4.05
N LEU A 27 15.72 1.96 5.16
CA LEU A 27 16.33 1.72 6.47
C LEU A 27 17.08 0.39 6.54
N ALA A 28 16.52 -0.68 5.97
CA ALA A 28 17.17 -1.98 5.91
C ALA A 28 18.47 -1.93 5.09
N ASN A 29 18.47 -1.23 3.96
CA ASN A 29 19.69 -1.03 3.17
C ASN A 29 20.73 -0.23 3.94
N ALA A 30 20.34 0.87 4.60
CA ALA A 30 21.24 1.68 5.42
C ALA A 30 21.85 0.87 6.58
N ALA A 31 21.04 0.04 7.26
CA ALA A 31 21.52 -0.83 8.32
C ALA A 31 22.59 -1.82 7.82
N VAL A 32 22.38 -2.42 6.64
CA VAL A 32 23.38 -3.30 6.00
C VAL A 32 24.67 -2.54 5.68
N GLU A 33 24.57 -1.31 5.15
CA GLU A 33 25.73 -0.48 4.81
C GLU A 33 26.60 -0.13 6.02
N ILE A 34 25.99 0.08 7.19
CA ILE A 34 26.71 0.42 8.44
C ILE A 34 27.04 -0.81 9.30
N GLY A 35 26.70 -2.02 8.86
CA GLY A 35 26.96 -3.26 9.60
C GLY A 35 26.03 -3.48 10.80
N GLU A 36 24.88 -2.82 10.84
CA GLU A 36 23.84 -3.01 11.85
C GLU A 36 22.87 -4.14 11.48
N THR A 37 22.20 -4.68 12.51
CA THR A 37 21.18 -5.71 12.33
C THR A 37 19.89 -5.12 11.81
N VAL A 38 19.29 -5.75 10.81
CA VAL A 38 17.96 -5.39 10.30
C VAL A 38 16.87 -5.98 11.20
N ASP A 39 15.91 -5.16 11.62
CA ASP A 39 14.68 -5.64 12.24
C ASP A 39 13.78 -6.34 11.20
N THR A 40 14.03 -7.63 11.01
CA THR A 40 13.29 -8.46 10.07
C THR A 40 11.83 -8.67 10.47
N ALA A 41 11.52 -8.66 11.78
CA ALA A 41 10.15 -8.84 12.25
C ALA A 41 9.29 -7.62 11.92
N GLY A 42 9.77 -6.42 12.22
CA GLY A 42 9.10 -5.17 11.84
C GLY A 42 8.94 -5.02 10.33
N ALA A 43 9.98 -5.40 9.56
CA ALA A 43 9.91 -5.36 8.10
C ALA A 43 8.84 -6.32 7.53
N VAL A 44 8.69 -7.51 8.11
CA VAL A 44 7.67 -8.48 7.70
C VAL A 44 6.26 -7.96 7.99
N VAL A 45 6.04 -7.30 9.13
CA VAL A 45 4.74 -6.70 9.46
C VAL A 45 4.34 -5.67 8.41
N ILE A 46 5.23 -4.73 8.08
CA ILE A 46 4.97 -3.67 7.11
C ILE A 46 4.74 -4.25 5.70
N LEU A 47 5.50 -5.28 5.31
CA LEU A 47 5.28 -5.99 4.05
C LEU A 47 3.91 -6.68 4.01
N SER A 48 3.46 -7.23 5.13
CA SER A 48 2.16 -7.89 5.24
C SER A 48 1.00 -6.91 5.09
N GLU A 49 1.10 -5.73 5.72
CA GLU A 49 0.13 -4.64 5.60
C GLU A 49 0.03 -4.13 4.16
N TYR A 50 1.18 -3.93 3.49
CA TYR A 50 1.21 -3.55 2.09
C TYR A 50 0.52 -4.57 1.19
N ARG A 51 0.79 -5.87 1.41
CA ARG A 51 0.14 -6.95 0.65
C ARG A 51 -1.37 -7.00 0.89
N GLN A 52 -1.81 -6.74 2.11
CA GLN A 52 -3.24 -6.67 2.42
C GLN A 52 -3.90 -5.50 1.71
N ALA A 53 -3.35 -4.28 1.82
CA ALA A 53 -3.89 -3.11 1.15
C ALA A 53 -3.92 -3.26 -0.37
N TYR A 54 -2.89 -3.91 -0.95
CA TYR A 54 -2.87 -4.25 -2.36
C TYR A 54 -4.03 -5.18 -2.76
N ARG A 55 -4.33 -6.21 -1.95
CA ARG A 55 -5.46 -7.11 -2.24
C ARG A 55 -6.80 -6.39 -2.21
N GLU A 56 -6.98 -5.42 -1.31
CA GLU A 56 -8.23 -4.64 -1.26
C GLU A 56 -8.42 -3.79 -2.52
N VAL A 57 -7.35 -3.15 -2.99
CA VAL A 57 -7.39 -2.42 -4.28
C VAL A 57 -7.63 -3.40 -5.43
N HIS A 58 -6.92 -4.52 -5.46
CA HIS A 58 -7.06 -5.53 -6.51
C HIS A 58 -8.48 -6.08 -6.60
N ASP A 59 -9.14 -6.32 -5.46
CA ASP A 59 -10.52 -6.78 -5.42
C ASP A 59 -11.47 -5.77 -6.06
N VAL A 60 -11.32 -4.47 -5.76
CA VAL A 60 -12.12 -3.42 -6.42
C VAL A 60 -11.82 -3.34 -7.93
N LEU A 61 -10.55 -3.42 -8.33
CA LEU A 61 -10.17 -3.33 -9.73
C LEU A 61 -10.63 -4.54 -10.58
N THR A 62 -10.86 -5.69 -9.95
CA THR A 62 -11.27 -6.93 -10.64
C THR A 62 -12.77 -7.18 -10.59
N ASN A 63 -13.43 -6.83 -9.46
CA ASN A 63 -14.82 -7.18 -9.20
C ASN A 63 -15.74 -5.96 -9.02
N GLY A 64 -15.19 -4.75 -8.94
CA GLY A 64 -15.96 -3.52 -8.75
C GLY A 64 -16.76 -3.10 -9.97
N ASP A 65 -17.74 -2.21 -9.77
CA ASP A 65 -18.44 -1.59 -10.89
C ASP A 65 -17.48 -0.62 -11.64
N PRO A 66 -17.72 -0.34 -12.94
CA PRO A 66 -16.81 0.52 -13.71
C PRO A 66 -16.62 1.92 -13.13
N VAL A 67 -17.61 2.46 -12.41
CA VAL A 67 -17.54 3.80 -11.81
C VAL A 67 -16.59 3.79 -10.61
N ASP A 68 -16.69 2.77 -9.76
CA ASP A 68 -15.83 2.57 -8.60
C ASP A 68 -14.38 2.29 -9.02
N ILE A 69 -14.18 1.53 -10.11
CA ILE A 69 -12.86 1.28 -10.70
C ILE A 69 -12.22 2.59 -11.17
N VAL A 70 -12.92 3.36 -11.99
CA VAL A 70 -12.41 4.64 -12.52
C VAL A 70 -12.15 5.62 -11.37
N TYR A 71 -13.06 5.70 -10.40
CA TYR A 71 -12.88 6.53 -9.23
C TYR A 71 -11.63 6.11 -8.45
N LEU A 72 -11.51 4.84 -8.05
CA LEU A 72 -10.36 4.35 -7.30
C LEU A 72 -9.04 4.57 -8.06
N ALA A 73 -9.01 4.30 -9.37
CA ALA A 73 -7.85 4.52 -10.21
C ALA A 73 -7.38 5.99 -10.16
N SER A 74 -8.30 6.95 -10.25
CA SER A 74 -7.97 8.39 -10.14
C SER A 74 -7.42 8.82 -8.78
N ARG A 75 -7.70 8.07 -7.70
CA ARG A 75 -7.15 8.33 -6.36
C ARG A 75 -5.76 7.76 -6.17
N LEU A 76 -5.37 6.79 -7.00
CA LEU A 76 -4.08 6.13 -6.98
C LEU A 76 -3.09 6.76 -7.97
N ASP A 77 -3.57 7.55 -8.93
CA ASP A 77 -2.74 8.27 -9.88
C ASP A 77 -2.01 9.44 -9.19
N PRO A 78 -0.66 9.48 -9.19
CA PRO A 78 0.11 10.59 -8.65
C PRO A 78 0.20 11.81 -9.59
N SER A 79 -0.45 11.78 -10.76
CA SER A 79 -0.42 12.86 -11.76
C SER A 79 -1.18 14.14 -11.39
#